data_AF-A0AAJ4REV2-F1
#
_entry.id   AF-A0AAJ4REV2-F1
#
_cell.length_a   1.000
_cell.length_b   1.000
_cell.length_c   1.000
_cell.angle_alpha   90.00
_cell.angle_beta   90.00
_cell.angle_gamma   90.00
#
_symmetry.space_group_name_H-M   'P 1'
#
loop_
_entity.id
_entity.type
_entity.pdbx_description
1 polymer ?
#
loop_
_entity_poly.entity_id
_entity_poly.type
_entity_poly.pdbx_seq_one_letter_code
_entity_poly.pdbx_strand_id
1 'polypeptide(L)'
;IDSNNNGIRDDVEIKILNFKPSICRFRPDAKRCNLSHNPAFIAVSFQMAKAFQKILKEFDGSEEKAYELEKVTSRLVYCNEYFWNYWEYDPISIKYIENIVFNNNNRKQLYYEFNKQLSRGVFSSPNDSDSNPFYCDFNTSLVKEK
;
A
#
# COMPACT_ATOMS: atom_id res chain seq x y z
N ILE A 1 3.56 -21.89 22.07
CA ILE A 1 4.36 -20.77 21.52
C ILE A 1 3.69 -20.41 20.21
N ASP A 2 3.04 -19.25 20.14
CA ASP A 2 2.41 -18.76 18.91
C ASP A 2 3.50 -18.52 17.85
N SER A 3 3.61 -19.43 16.88
CA SER A 3 4.63 -19.42 15.83
C SER A 3 4.29 -18.51 14.64
N ASN A 4 3.23 -17.71 14.72
CA ASN A 4 2.63 -17.04 13.55
C ASN A 4 2.90 -15.53 13.43
N ASN A 5 3.69 -14.93 14.32
CA ASN A 5 3.99 -13.50 14.20
C ASN A 5 5.05 -13.15 13.13
N ASN A 6 5.79 -14.14 12.61
CA ASN A 6 6.65 -13.94 11.43
C ASN A 6 5.87 -14.13 10.10
N GLY A 7 4.76 -14.89 10.09
CA GLY A 7 4.10 -15.31 8.84
C GLY A 7 3.35 -14.22 8.07
N ILE A 8 2.80 -13.20 8.75
CA ILE A 8 1.97 -12.18 8.08
C ILE A 8 2.80 -11.28 7.16
N ARG A 9 3.98 -10.89 7.65
CA ARG A 9 4.88 -10.02 6.90
C ARG A 9 5.42 -10.76 5.68
N ASP A 10 5.91 -11.97 5.90
CA ASP A 10 6.48 -12.81 4.85
C ASP A 10 5.42 -13.18 3.78
N ASP A 11 4.18 -13.50 4.18
CA ASP A 11 3.09 -13.80 3.24
C ASP A 11 2.71 -12.60 2.36
N VAL A 12 2.67 -11.39 2.94
CA VAL A 12 2.38 -10.17 2.19
C VAL A 12 3.52 -9.83 1.25
N GLU A 13 4.77 -9.95 1.72
CA GLU A 13 5.93 -9.64 0.90
C GLU A 13 6.04 -10.60 -0.29
N ILE A 14 5.84 -11.90 -0.08
CA ILE A 14 5.79 -12.92 -1.13
C ILE A 14 4.69 -12.62 -2.15
N LYS A 15 3.50 -12.18 -1.71
CA LYS A 15 2.39 -11.83 -2.62
C LYS A 15 2.63 -10.58 -3.44
N ILE A 16 3.41 -9.63 -2.94
CA ILE A 16 3.85 -8.44 -3.67
C ILE A 16 4.88 -8.83 -4.72
N LEU A 17 5.91 -9.58 -4.33
CA LEU A 17 6.98 -10.02 -5.24
C LEU A 17 6.49 -10.94 -6.36
N ASN A 18 5.44 -11.71 -6.12
CA ASN A 18 4.82 -12.59 -7.11
C ASN A 18 3.63 -11.96 -7.85
N PHE A 19 3.34 -10.68 -7.63
CA PHE A 19 2.20 -10.02 -8.28
C PHE A 19 2.40 -9.97 -9.80
N LYS A 20 1.40 -10.43 -10.53
CA LYS A 20 1.33 -10.33 -11.99
C LYS A 20 0.01 -9.67 -12.39
N PRO A 21 0.04 -8.51 -13.08
CA PRO A 21 -1.17 -7.90 -13.62
C PRO A 21 -1.97 -8.90 -14.46
N SER A 22 -3.31 -8.88 -14.35
CA SER A 22 -4.18 -9.83 -15.06
C SER A 22 -3.99 -9.79 -16.58
N ILE A 23 -3.66 -8.61 -17.13
CA ILE A 23 -3.35 -8.43 -18.56
C ILE A 23 -2.19 -9.31 -19.03
N CYS A 24 -1.23 -9.64 -18.15
CA CYS A 24 -0.08 -10.47 -18.48
C CYS A 24 -0.45 -11.91 -18.81
N ARG A 25 -1.63 -12.38 -18.38
CA ARG A 25 -2.16 -13.69 -18.77
C ARG A 25 -2.50 -13.75 -20.26
N PHE A 26 -2.93 -12.62 -20.83
CA PHE A 26 -3.40 -12.53 -22.22
C PHE A 26 -2.37 -11.85 -23.14
N ARG A 27 -1.54 -10.98 -22.58
CA ARG A 27 -0.51 -10.17 -23.25
C ARG A 27 0.76 -10.15 -22.40
N PRO A 28 1.54 -11.25 -22.39
CA PRO A 28 2.77 -11.35 -21.59
C PRO A 28 3.86 -10.35 -22.04
N ASP A 29 3.74 -9.84 -23.28
CA ASP A 29 4.59 -8.82 -23.89
C ASP A 29 4.26 -7.38 -23.44
N ALA A 30 3.13 -7.17 -22.74
CA ALA A 30 2.71 -5.83 -22.37
C ALA A 30 3.72 -5.17 -21.42
N LYS A 31 4.01 -3.88 -21.66
CA LYS A 31 4.95 -3.08 -20.83
C LYS A 31 4.65 -3.20 -19.33
N ARG A 32 3.37 -3.24 -18.95
CA ARG A 32 2.90 -3.39 -17.57
C ARG A 32 3.38 -4.68 -16.87
N CYS A 33 3.67 -5.74 -17.62
CA CYS A 33 4.17 -7.02 -17.09
C CYS A 33 5.64 -6.96 -16.68
N ASN A 34 6.42 -6.14 -17.39
CA ASN A 34 7.81 -5.87 -17.02
C ASN A 34 7.87 -4.87 -15.85
N LEU A 35 6.98 -3.86 -15.85
CA LEU A 35 6.92 -2.84 -14.79
C LEU A 35 6.49 -3.37 -13.42
N SER A 36 5.74 -4.49 -13.34
CA SER A 36 5.36 -5.05 -12.03
C SER A 36 6.56 -5.56 -11.22
N HIS A 37 7.71 -5.79 -11.86
CA HIS A 37 8.97 -6.16 -11.21
C HIS A 37 9.92 -4.97 -11.06
N ASN A 38 9.49 -3.75 -11.43
CA ASN A 38 10.29 -2.55 -11.26
C ASN A 38 10.54 -2.31 -9.76
N PRO A 39 11.80 -2.05 -9.35
CA PRO A 39 12.14 -1.80 -7.95
C PRO A 39 11.32 -0.68 -7.29
N ALA A 40 10.95 0.38 -8.03
CA ALA A 40 10.10 1.44 -7.53
C ALA A 40 8.69 0.94 -7.21
N PHE A 41 8.09 0.13 -8.10
CA PHE A 41 6.74 -0.39 -7.91
C PHE A 41 6.67 -1.34 -6.72
N ILE A 42 7.71 -2.17 -6.57
CA ILE A 42 7.89 -3.04 -5.41
C ILE A 42 8.05 -2.22 -4.12
N ALA A 43 8.88 -1.17 -4.14
CA ALA A 43 9.12 -0.31 -2.98
C ALA A 43 7.85 0.43 -2.52
N VAL A 44 7.09 1.02 -3.45
CA VAL A 44 5.77 1.64 -3.16
C VAL A 44 4.83 0.62 -2.53
N SER A 45 4.75 -0.58 -3.12
CA SER A 45 3.87 -1.65 -2.63
C SER A 45 4.23 -2.11 -1.22
N PHE A 46 5.53 -2.23 -0.91
CA PHE A 46 5.99 -2.54 0.44
C PHE A 46 5.68 -1.42 1.43
N GLN A 47 5.81 -0.16 1.03
CA GLN A 47 5.49 0.98 1.87
C GLN A 47 4.00 0.97 2.26
N MET A 48 3.10 0.76 1.28
CA MET A 48 1.66 0.59 1.53
C MET A 48 1.38 -0.56 2.48
N ALA A 49 1.95 -1.74 2.20
CA ALA A 49 1.75 -2.93 3.02
C ALA A 49 2.17 -2.71 4.48
N LYS A 50 3.32 -2.06 4.70
CA LYS A 50 3.83 -1.75 6.04
C LYS A 50 2.87 -0.87 6.83
N ALA A 51 2.21 0.09 6.20
CA ALA A 51 1.27 0.94 6.94
C ALA A 51 -0.08 0.30 7.19
N PHE A 52 -0.62 -0.48 6.25
CA PHE A 52 -1.79 -1.29 6.57
C PHE A 52 -1.49 -2.31 7.67
N GLN A 53 -0.27 -2.85 7.72
CA GLN A 53 0.21 -3.66 8.83
C GLN A 53 0.35 -2.87 10.14
N LYS A 54 0.59 -1.55 10.11
CA LYS A 54 0.53 -0.71 11.32
C LYS A 54 -0.88 -0.65 11.89
N ILE A 55 -1.92 -0.55 11.05
CA ILE A 55 -3.31 -0.64 11.53
C ILE A 55 -3.53 -1.95 12.30
N LEU A 56 -3.08 -3.08 11.75
CA LEU A 56 -3.21 -4.39 12.42
C LEU A 56 -2.51 -4.46 13.78
N LYS A 57 -1.46 -3.68 13.99
CA LYS A 57 -0.62 -3.73 15.20
C LYS A 57 -1.02 -2.70 16.24
N GLU A 58 -1.44 -1.51 15.80
CA GLU A 58 -1.51 -0.33 16.64
C GLU A 58 -2.93 0.21 16.81
N PHE A 59 -3.90 -0.19 15.97
CA PHE A 59 -5.26 0.28 16.11
C PHE A 59 -5.96 -0.39 17.30
N ASP A 60 -6.42 0.42 18.25
CA ASP A 60 -7.07 -0.02 19.49
C ASP A 60 -8.59 0.14 19.48
N GLY A 61 -9.17 0.58 18.36
CA GLY A 61 -10.60 0.85 18.22
C GLY A 61 -10.99 2.32 18.46
N SER A 62 -10.08 3.16 18.97
CA SER A 62 -10.37 4.56 19.29
C SER A 62 -10.30 5.48 18.07
N GLU A 63 -11.06 6.58 18.12
CA GLU A 63 -11.03 7.62 17.09
C GLU A 63 -9.67 8.31 17.01
N GLU A 64 -9.08 8.65 18.17
CA GLU A 64 -7.76 9.30 18.26
C GLU A 64 -6.70 8.46 17.55
N LYS A 65 -6.66 7.15 17.83
CA LYS A 65 -5.69 6.26 17.18
C LYS A 65 -5.97 6.07 15.69
N ALA A 66 -7.25 6.04 15.29
CA ALA A 66 -7.61 6.01 13.87
C ALA A 66 -7.07 7.26 13.14
N TYR A 67 -7.23 8.45 13.72
CA TYR A 67 -6.80 9.70 13.09
C TYR A 67 -5.27 9.83 13.05
N GLU A 68 -4.56 9.30 14.05
CA GLU A 68 -3.10 9.19 14.02
C GLU A 68 -2.63 8.28 12.88
N LEU A 69 -3.24 7.10 12.76
CA LEU A 69 -2.90 6.11 11.73
C LEU A 69 -3.32 6.57 10.32
N GLU A 70 -4.38 7.35 10.19
CA GLU A 70 -4.82 7.96 8.93
C GLU A 70 -3.67 8.74 8.29
N LYS A 71 -3.00 9.61 9.05
CA LYS A 71 -1.85 10.41 8.57
C LYS A 71 -0.71 9.54 8.05
N VAL A 72 -0.52 8.36 8.63
CA VAL A 72 0.49 7.41 8.17
C VAL A 72 0.05 6.77 6.86
N THR A 73 -1.21 6.37 6.75
CA THR A 73 -1.76 5.70 5.57
C THR A 73 -1.96 6.63 4.37
N SER A 74 -2.40 7.86 4.61
CA SER A 74 -2.68 8.85 3.57
C SER A 74 -1.39 9.23 2.85
N ARG A 75 -0.30 9.52 3.58
CA ARG A 75 1.04 9.81 3.02
C ARG A 75 1.51 8.82 1.95
N LEU A 76 1.04 7.59 1.98
CA LEU A 76 1.47 6.53 1.06
C LEU A 76 0.72 6.59 -0.26
N VAL A 77 -0.53 7.03 -0.21
CA VAL A 77 -1.33 7.33 -1.40
C VAL A 77 -0.60 8.40 -2.22
N TYR A 78 -0.03 9.43 -1.56
CA TYR A 78 0.80 10.45 -2.23
C TYR A 78 2.05 9.86 -2.90
N CYS A 79 2.78 8.95 -2.26
CA CYS A 79 3.94 8.31 -2.88
C CYS A 79 3.54 7.47 -4.09
N ASN A 80 2.39 6.78 -4.02
CA ASN A 80 1.85 6.01 -5.14
C ASN A 80 1.44 6.89 -6.32
N GLU A 81 0.72 7.99 -6.06
CA GLU A 81 0.33 8.98 -7.06
C GLU A 81 1.54 9.60 -7.76
N TYR A 82 2.61 9.90 -7.01
CA TYR A 82 3.86 10.36 -7.58
C TYR A 82 4.43 9.39 -8.64
N PHE A 83 4.45 8.09 -8.34
CA PHE A 83 4.96 7.09 -9.29
C PHE A 83 3.99 6.80 -10.43
N TRP A 84 2.67 6.89 -10.20
CA TRP A 84 1.69 6.87 -11.29
C TRP A 84 1.99 8.01 -12.27
N ASN A 85 2.04 9.25 -11.79
CA ASN A 85 2.29 10.42 -12.63
C ASN A 85 3.63 10.35 -13.39
N TYR A 86 4.66 9.75 -12.78
CA TYR A 86 5.97 9.61 -13.42
C TYR A 86 6.00 8.53 -14.52
N TRP A 87 5.39 7.37 -14.27
CA TRP A 87 5.49 6.21 -15.18
C TRP A 87 4.31 6.07 -16.13
N GLU A 88 3.20 6.78 -15.90
CA GLU A 88 1.90 6.62 -16.60
C GLU A 88 1.32 5.19 -16.47
N TYR A 89 1.76 4.43 -15.46
CA TYR A 89 1.22 3.11 -15.13
C TYR A 89 0.93 3.03 -13.64
N ASP A 90 -0.22 2.44 -13.30
CA ASP A 90 -0.52 2.13 -11.91
C ASP A 90 0.47 1.10 -11.36
N PRO A 91 1.05 1.37 -10.19
CA PRO A 91 1.63 0.34 -9.33
C PRO A 91 0.59 -0.73 -8.96
N ILE A 92 0.98 -1.68 -8.10
CA ILE A 92 0.03 -2.62 -7.53
C ILE A 92 -1.10 -1.82 -6.86
N SER A 93 -2.35 -2.06 -7.28
CA SER A 93 -3.48 -1.28 -6.77
C SER A 93 -3.58 -1.35 -5.24
N ILE A 94 -3.92 -0.24 -4.60
CA ILE A 94 -4.13 -0.16 -3.15
C ILE A 94 -5.07 -1.28 -2.67
N LYS A 95 -6.19 -1.50 -3.38
CA LYS A 95 -7.16 -2.56 -3.09
C LYS A 95 -6.56 -3.97 -3.09
N TYR A 96 -5.57 -4.25 -3.94
CA TYR A 96 -4.87 -5.54 -3.90
C TYR A 96 -4.04 -5.65 -2.62
N ILE A 97 -3.31 -4.60 -2.25
CA ILE A 97 -2.51 -4.57 -1.01
C ILE A 97 -3.41 -4.72 0.23
N GLU A 98 -4.54 -4.01 0.28
CA GLU A 98 -5.55 -4.17 1.33
C GLU A 98 -6.02 -5.63 1.45
N ASN A 99 -6.35 -6.28 0.33
CA ASN A 99 -6.84 -7.66 0.33
C ASN A 99 -5.80 -8.67 0.84
N ILE A 100 -4.51 -8.45 0.56
CA ILE A 100 -3.46 -9.37 1.03
C ILE A 100 -3.09 -9.13 2.49
N VAL A 101 -3.21 -7.89 2.99
CA VAL A 101 -2.97 -7.54 4.41
C VAL A 101 -4.16 -7.95 5.28
N PHE A 102 -5.38 -7.53 4.92
CA PHE A 102 -6.64 -7.82 5.61
C PHE A 102 -7.28 -9.10 5.07
N ASN A 103 -6.51 -10.19 5.07
CA ASN A 103 -6.84 -11.42 4.34
C ASN A 103 -7.78 -12.40 5.07
N ASN A 104 -8.25 -12.08 6.27
CA ASN A 104 -9.17 -12.91 7.04
C ASN A 104 -10.23 -12.06 7.77
N ASN A 105 -11.29 -12.70 8.26
CA ASN A 105 -12.45 -12.01 8.83
C ASN A 105 -12.09 -11.09 10.00
N ASN A 106 -11.22 -11.51 10.91
CA ASN A 106 -10.82 -10.69 12.06
C ASN A 106 -10.09 -9.41 11.61
N ARG A 107 -9.18 -9.54 10.64
CA ARG A 107 -8.44 -8.40 10.09
C ARG A 107 -9.33 -7.46 9.27
N LYS A 108 -10.27 -8.02 8.51
CA LYS A 108 -11.27 -7.23 7.77
C LYS A 108 -12.17 -6.45 8.72
N GLN A 109 -12.60 -7.07 9.81
CA GLN A 109 -13.40 -6.39 10.82
C GLN A 109 -12.62 -5.25 11.50
N LEU A 110 -11.36 -5.48 11.84
CA LEU A 110 -10.49 -4.43 12.39
C LEU A 110 -10.37 -3.24 11.42
N TYR A 111 -10.16 -3.52 10.14
CA TYR A 111 -10.06 -2.48 9.11
C TYR A 111 -11.40 -1.75 8.88
N TYR A 112 -12.52 -2.46 8.97
CA TYR A 112 -13.85 -1.85 8.92
C TYR A 112 -14.08 -0.89 10.10
N GLU A 113 -13.76 -1.28 11.33
CA GLU A 113 -13.89 -0.40 12.49
C GLU A 113 -12.96 0.82 12.37
N PHE A 114 -11.74 0.63 11.88
CA PHE A 114 -10.83 1.74 11.55
C PHE A 114 -11.48 2.74 10.58
N ASN A 115 -11.98 2.28 9.44
CA ASN A 115 -12.65 3.14 8.45
C ASN A 115 -13.92 3.81 9.00
N LYS A 116 -14.65 3.12 9.88
CA LYS A 116 -15.83 3.68 10.54
C LYS A 116 -15.47 4.81 11.50
N GLN A 117 -14.35 4.73 12.23
CA GLN A 117 -13.86 5.88 13.00
C GLN A 117 -13.50 7.04 12.07
N LEU A 118 -12.84 6.77 10.94
CA LEU A 118 -12.53 7.82 9.95
C LEU A 118 -13.77 8.45 9.32
N SER A 119 -14.88 7.74 9.14
CA SER A 119 -16.09 8.33 8.54
C SER A 119 -16.69 9.51 9.33
N ARG A 120 -16.22 9.75 10.56
CA ARG A 120 -16.64 10.86 11.43
C ARG A 120 -15.80 12.12 11.26
N GLY A 121 -14.64 12.02 10.61
CA GLY A 121 -13.73 13.13 10.38
C GLY A 121 -13.77 13.63 8.94
N VAL A 122 -13.16 14.80 8.72
CA VAL A 122 -12.87 15.32 7.38
C VAL A 122 -11.37 15.24 7.19
N PHE A 123 -10.95 14.43 6.22
CA PHE A 123 -9.55 14.23 5.88
C PHE A 123 -9.31 14.85 4.52
N SER A 124 -8.26 15.65 4.42
CA SER A 124 -7.83 16.22 3.15
C SER A 124 -7.25 15.11 2.28
N SER A 125 -7.83 14.91 1.11
CA SER A 125 -7.15 14.17 0.04
C SER A 125 -5.91 14.95 -0.41
N PRO A 126 -4.89 14.25 -0.92
CA PRO A 126 -3.85 14.88 -1.70
C PRO A 126 -4.40 15.85 -2.74
N ASN A 127 -3.86 17.05 -2.84
CA ASN A 127 -3.94 17.78 -4.09
C ASN A 127 -2.93 17.15 -5.06
N ASP A 128 -3.26 17.07 -6.35
CA ASP A 128 -2.35 16.52 -7.37
C ASP A 128 -0.97 17.22 -7.37
N SER A 129 -0.93 18.51 -6.99
CA SER A 129 0.30 19.30 -6.81
C SER A 129 1.20 18.83 -5.67
N ASP A 130 0.67 18.05 -4.72
CA ASP A 130 1.38 17.52 -3.55
C ASP A 130 1.96 16.11 -3.80
N SER A 131 1.83 15.59 -5.04
CA SER A 131 2.52 14.36 -5.50
C SER A 131 4.04 14.54 -5.45
N ASN A 132 4.63 14.41 -4.27
CA ASN A 132 6.02 14.72 -4.00
C ASN A 132 6.80 13.47 -3.55
N PRO A 133 8.01 13.21 -4.09
CA PRO A 133 8.85 12.11 -3.64
C PRO A 133 9.16 12.12 -2.12
N PHE A 134 8.98 13.25 -1.42
CA PHE A 134 9.11 13.35 0.04
C PHE A 134 8.16 12.42 0.82
N TYR A 135 7.04 12.02 0.22
CA TYR A 135 6.09 11.10 0.85
C TYR A 135 6.50 9.63 0.76
N CYS A 136 7.57 9.32 0.02
CA CYS A 136 8.13 7.97 -0.06
C CYS A 136 9.16 7.74 1.05
N ASP A 137 9.06 6.61 1.74
CA ASP A 137 9.98 6.20 2.83
C ASP A 137 11.32 5.64 2.29
N PHE A 138 11.53 5.71 0.98
CA PHE A 138 12.71 5.22 0.29
C PHE A 138 13.25 6.31 -0.64
N ASN A 139 14.55 6.23 -0.94
CA ASN A 139 15.19 7.19 -1.81
C ASN A 139 14.69 7.00 -3.26
N THR A 140 13.77 7.86 -3.68
CA THR A 140 13.14 7.77 -5.00
C THR A 140 14.14 7.94 -6.15
N SER A 141 15.28 8.60 -5.97
CA SER A 141 16.26 8.77 -7.06
C SER A 141 16.97 7.46 -7.43
N LEU A 142 17.09 6.52 -6.49
CA LEU A 142 17.75 5.23 -6.71
C LEU A 142 16.87 4.21 -7.44
N VAL A 143 15.57 4.48 -7.56
CA VAL A 143 14.59 3.55 -8.16
C VAL A 143 13.90 4.12 -9.41
N LYS A 144 14.26 5.34 -9.82
CA LYS A 144 13.77 6.02 -11.03
C LYS A 144 14.52 5.60 -12.31
N GLU A 145 15.24 4.48 -12.32
CA GLU A 145 16.03 4.09 -13.49
C GLU A 145 15.16 4.05 -14.76
N LYS A 146 15.68 4.69 -15.83
CA LYS A 146 15.01 5.02 -17.10
C LYS A 146 14.75 3.78 -17.97
#